data_AF-A0A2C5XDJ7-F1
#
_entry.id   AF-A0A2C5XDJ7-F1
#
_cell.length_a   1.000
_cell.length_b   1.000
_cell.length_c   1.000
_cell.angle_alpha   90.00
_cell.angle_beta   90.00
_cell.angle_gamma   90.00
#
_symmetry.space_group_name_H-M   'P 1'
#
loop_
_entity.id
_entity.type
_entity.pdbx_description
1 polymer ?
#
loop_
_entity_poly.entity_id
_entity_poly.type
_entity_poly.pdbx_seq_one_letter_code
_entity_poly.pdbx_strand_id
1 'polypeptide(L)'
;MSQQLEVDGPGEVGVGRNAGGPGRTLEDKDESNDTIDNVVHGRGRHAADLQTDLLQDDGPVASNIGRRKASKSVKERSEALLAQEEADSPDELSVLNVEVDATDSGVARPETGSASLRRRLGELTRRYDNLNTRHGELRDVGVKAAERNFERFKKQVEESAAVSDKLIAQLKEEVAAQASLASQGEQVQRQFELSRANSSQLQSQIDQLGTALAAARSEVETLSAKLAASRSAAESHAAKLPGSALKPGSTANRIMQSTELLHAAQAKEDLYGDLTGLLVRGLKRDSGEDVFDCIQTGQNGTLHFKLLLQRGDNYEDAQFTYRPQLDEDRDDALIKVLPDYLLEEITFLRSQASKFYSRVTKSLTERIH
;
A
#
# COMPACT_ATOMS: atom_id res chain seq x y z
N MET A 1 9.35 40.82 -64.37
CA MET A 1 9.91 39.47 -64.23
C MET A 1 8.85 38.68 -63.48
N SER A 2 7.82 38.10 -64.12
CA SER A 2 7.82 37.11 -65.23
C SER A 2 8.34 35.73 -64.73
N GLN A 3 7.70 34.56 -64.87
CA GLN A 3 6.36 34.09 -65.32
C GLN A 3 5.89 32.95 -64.33
N GLN A 4 4.65 32.45 -64.21
CA GLN A 4 3.38 32.43 -64.98
C GLN A 4 3.22 31.33 -66.07
N LEU A 5 2.75 30.14 -65.66
CA LEU A 5 2.19 28.97 -66.39
C LEU A 5 1.70 28.00 -65.28
N GLU A 6 0.47 27.49 -65.12
CA GLU A 6 -0.72 27.30 -65.97
C GLU A 6 -0.58 26.23 -67.06
N VAL A 7 -1.43 25.19 -67.01
CA VAL A 7 -2.24 24.59 -68.10
C VAL A 7 -3.02 23.35 -67.58
N ASP A 8 -4.24 23.21 -68.11
CA ASP A 8 -5.23 22.12 -68.14
C ASP A 8 -4.80 20.64 -67.91
N GLY A 9 -5.72 19.69 -67.64
CA GLY A 9 -7.19 19.75 -67.62
C GLY A 9 -7.84 18.34 -67.52
N PRO A 10 -9.18 18.23 -67.58
CA PRO A 10 -9.92 17.09 -67.03
C PRO A 10 -10.36 16.02 -68.04
N GLY A 11 -10.77 14.85 -67.53
CA GLY A 11 -11.49 13.81 -68.27
C GLY A 11 -12.83 13.44 -67.62
N GLU A 12 -13.93 13.77 -68.29
CA GLU A 12 -15.20 13.02 -68.20
C GLU A 12 -15.00 11.62 -68.84
N VAL A 13 -15.90 10.62 -68.83
CA VAL A 13 -17.37 10.54 -68.77
C VAL A 13 -17.75 9.17 -68.16
N GLY A 14 -18.89 9.04 -67.47
CA GLY A 14 -19.32 7.76 -66.91
C GLY A 14 -20.80 7.67 -66.51
N VAL A 15 -21.72 7.82 -67.47
CA VAL A 15 -23.18 7.76 -67.21
C VAL A 15 -23.64 6.31 -66.97
N GLY A 16 -24.29 6.05 -65.84
CA GLY A 16 -24.90 4.74 -65.53
C GLY A 16 -26.20 4.89 -64.74
N ARG A 17 -27.34 4.96 -65.43
CA ARG A 17 -28.68 4.89 -64.82
C ARG A 17 -29.05 3.43 -64.58
N ASN A 18 -29.64 3.10 -63.43
CA ASN A 18 -30.83 2.25 -63.45
C ASN A 18 -31.74 2.44 -62.22
N ALA A 19 -33.02 2.16 -62.40
CA ALA A 19 -34.07 2.28 -61.38
C ALA A 19 -34.58 0.90 -60.92
N GLY A 20 -35.16 0.81 -59.72
CA GLY A 20 -35.82 -0.43 -59.28
C GLY A 20 -36.15 -0.52 -57.78
N GLY A 21 -37.26 0.08 -57.34
CA GLY A 21 -38.13 -0.56 -56.33
C GLY A 21 -39.06 -1.57 -57.04
N PRO A 22 -39.89 -2.40 -56.34
CA PRO A 22 -40.54 -2.20 -55.03
C PRO A 22 -40.21 -3.34 -54.02
N GLY A 23 -40.78 -3.53 -52.82
CA GLY A 23 -41.77 -2.81 -52.00
C GLY A 23 -42.73 -3.76 -51.25
N ARG A 24 -43.20 -3.39 -50.04
CA ARG A 24 -44.11 -4.14 -49.11
C ARG A 24 -43.42 -5.36 -48.42
N THR A 25 -43.80 -5.87 -47.25
CA THR A 25 -44.92 -5.69 -46.27
C THR A 25 -44.31 -5.52 -44.85
N LEU A 26 -44.86 -4.87 -43.82
CA LEU A 26 -46.18 -4.90 -43.16
C LEU A 26 -46.64 -6.31 -42.71
N GLU A 27 -46.13 -6.77 -41.57
CA GLU A 27 -46.86 -7.68 -40.67
C GLU A 27 -46.77 -7.13 -39.24
N ASP A 28 -47.90 -6.65 -38.74
CA ASP A 28 -48.10 -6.42 -37.31
C ASP A 28 -48.27 -7.79 -36.62
N LYS A 29 -47.61 -7.98 -35.47
CA LYS A 29 -48.00 -8.99 -34.49
C LYS A 29 -47.97 -8.41 -33.09
N ASP A 30 -49.17 -8.10 -32.62
CA ASP A 30 -49.46 -7.96 -31.21
C ASP A 30 -49.18 -9.29 -30.49
N GLU A 31 -48.19 -9.32 -29.60
CA GLU A 31 -48.18 -10.26 -28.49
C GLU A 31 -48.07 -9.49 -27.17
N SER A 32 -49.25 -9.35 -26.57
CA SER A 32 -49.51 -9.02 -25.18
C SER A 32 -48.47 -9.60 -24.21
N ASN A 33 -47.98 -8.76 -23.28
CA ASN A 33 -47.43 -9.25 -22.03
C ASN A 33 -47.90 -8.37 -20.87
N ASP A 34 -48.14 -9.00 -19.72
CA ASP A 34 -49.09 -8.49 -18.72
C ASP A 34 -48.58 -7.28 -17.91
N THR A 35 -49.49 -6.33 -17.71
CA THR A 35 -49.31 -5.23 -16.75
C THR A 35 -49.49 -5.77 -15.34
N ILE A 36 -48.41 -5.89 -14.57
CA ILE A 36 -48.49 -6.08 -13.12
C ILE A 36 -48.73 -4.73 -12.45
N ASP A 37 -49.90 -4.58 -11.84
CA ASP A 37 -50.18 -3.50 -10.90
C ASP A 37 -49.13 -3.48 -9.79
N ASN A 38 -48.52 -2.31 -9.56
CA ASN A 38 -48.06 -1.98 -8.22
C ASN A 38 -48.37 -0.52 -7.90
N VAL A 39 -49.34 -0.40 -7.00
CA VAL A 39 -49.96 0.83 -6.55
C VAL A 39 -49.27 1.30 -5.26
N VAL A 40 -49.20 2.63 -5.09
CA VAL A 40 -49.16 3.35 -3.79
C VAL A 40 -47.81 3.76 -3.14
N HIS A 41 -47.62 5.10 -3.19
CA HIS A 41 -47.06 6.02 -2.16
C HIS A 41 -45.55 6.30 -2.05
N GLY A 42 -45.22 7.60 -2.19
CA GLY A 42 -43.98 8.16 -1.64
C GLY A 42 -43.64 9.58 -2.10
N ARG A 43 -44.09 10.61 -1.35
CA ARG A 43 -43.59 12.01 -1.42
C ARG A 43 -42.05 12.03 -1.38
N GLY A 44 -41.29 12.97 -1.97
CA GLY A 44 -41.65 14.25 -2.57
C GLY A 44 -40.86 15.43 -1.95
N ARG A 45 -39.98 16.05 -2.78
CA ARG A 45 -39.40 17.42 -2.70
C ARG A 45 -38.14 17.71 -1.85
N HIS A 46 -37.46 18.78 -2.29
CA HIS A 46 -36.37 19.59 -1.68
C HIS A 46 -34.97 18.94 -1.75
N ALA A 47 -33.93 19.47 -2.41
CA ALA A 47 -33.64 20.79 -3.04
C ALA A 47 -33.30 21.95 -2.09
N ALA A 48 -32.00 22.08 -1.77
CA ALA A 48 -31.16 23.26 -1.46
C ALA A 48 -29.74 22.69 -1.17
N ASP A 49 -28.65 23.05 -1.84
CA ASP A 49 -27.92 24.34 -1.88
C ASP A 49 -27.12 24.68 -0.61
N LEU A 50 -25.97 25.35 -0.84
CA LEU A 50 -24.89 25.77 0.08
C LEU A 50 -23.79 24.71 0.29
N GLN A 51 -22.60 24.76 -0.31
CA GLN A 51 -21.63 25.86 -0.63
C GLN A 51 -20.67 26.16 0.53
N THR A 52 -19.39 25.81 0.28
CA THR A 52 -18.14 26.30 0.91
C THR A 52 -18.07 26.48 2.42
N ASP A 53 -17.09 25.81 3.05
CA ASP A 53 -16.05 26.63 3.68
C ASP A 53 -14.66 25.98 3.70
N LEU A 54 -13.63 26.82 3.61
CA LEU A 54 -12.22 26.47 3.67
C LEU A 54 -11.73 26.67 5.10
N LEU A 55 -11.29 25.62 5.78
CA LEU A 55 -10.42 25.75 6.95
C LEU A 55 -9.22 24.82 6.84
N GLN A 56 -8.04 25.43 6.76
CA GLN A 56 -6.78 24.80 7.11
C GLN A 56 -6.73 24.68 8.64
N ASP A 57 -6.37 23.51 9.15
CA ASP A 57 -6.03 23.34 10.56
C ASP A 57 -4.74 22.50 10.67
N ASP A 58 -3.61 23.20 10.86
CA ASP A 58 -2.30 22.61 11.11
C ASP A 58 -2.21 22.18 12.58
N GLY A 59 -2.76 21.01 12.90
CA GLY A 59 -2.73 20.39 14.22
C GLY A 59 -1.78 19.18 14.29
N PRO A 60 -0.74 19.16 15.15
CA PRO A 60 0.16 18.02 15.25
C PRO A 60 -0.53 16.82 15.92
N VAL A 61 -0.59 15.69 15.20
CA VAL A 61 -1.19 14.44 15.70
C VAL A 61 -0.34 13.84 16.83
N ALA A 62 -0.72 14.15 18.06
CA ALA A 62 -0.10 13.59 19.26
C ALA A 62 -0.48 12.10 19.44
N SER A 63 0.34 11.20 18.90
CA SER A 63 0.18 9.74 19.08
C SER A 63 0.47 9.33 20.53
N ASN A 64 -0.58 9.33 21.35
CA ASN A 64 -0.54 8.89 22.75
C ASN A 64 -0.66 7.35 22.85
N ILE A 65 0.35 6.63 22.36
CA ILE A 65 0.43 5.16 22.44
C ILE A 65 1.68 4.73 23.21
N GLY A 66 1.51 3.94 24.27
CA GLY A 66 2.55 3.04 24.82
C GLY A 66 3.33 3.45 26.07
N ARG A 67 3.33 4.73 26.51
CA ARG A 67 4.36 5.22 27.48
C ARG A 67 4.11 5.00 28.99
N ARG A 68 3.24 4.07 29.41
CA ARG A 68 2.78 3.95 30.83
C ARG A 68 3.03 2.63 31.58
N LYS A 69 3.86 1.70 31.07
CA LYS A 69 4.13 0.42 31.77
C LYS A 69 5.59 0.13 32.20
N ALA A 70 6.59 0.86 31.70
CA ALA A 70 8.00 0.62 32.06
C ALA A 70 8.50 1.44 33.28
N SER A 71 7.89 2.59 33.57
CA SER A 71 8.39 3.54 34.58
C SER A 71 8.02 3.22 36.04
N LYS A 72 7.26 2.15 36.29
CA LYS A 72 6.84 1.78 37.65
C LYS A 72 7.80 0.80 38.33
N SER A 73 8.40 -0.15 37.59
CA SER A 73 9.28 -1.19 38.16
C SER A 73 10.69 -0.72 38.53
N VAL A 74 11.14 0.43 37.99
CA VAL A 74 12.47 0.99 38.30
C VAL A 74 12.47 1.70 39.65
N LYS A 75 11.39 2.41 40.00
CA LYS A 75 11.32 3.19 41.25
C LYS A 75 11.16 2.31 42.50
N GLU A 76 10.38 1.22 42.41
CA GLU A 76 10.25 0.22 43.48
C GLU A 76 11.55 -0.60 43.69
N ARG A 77 12.45 -0.68 42.70
CA ARG A 77 13.75 -1.37 42.85
C ARG A 77 14.85 -0.50 43.45
N SER A 78 14.79 0.83 43.30
CA SER A 78 15.75 1.74 43.94
C SER A 78 15.53 1.92 45.44
N GLU A 79 14.28 1.88 45.93
CA GLU A 79 13.99 1.99 47.38
C GLU A 79 14.33 0.70 48.15
N ALA A 80 14.24 -0.47 47.51
CA ALA A 80 14.58 -1.74 48.15
C ALA A 80 16.09 -1.98 48.37
N LEU A 81 16.96 -1.17 47.74
CA LEU A 81 18.42 -1.35 47.75
C LEU A 81 19.13 -0.46 48.80
N LEU A 82 18.39 0.42 49.47
CA LEU A 82 18.88 1.33 50.53
C LEU A 82 18.41 0.95 51.94
N ALA A 83 17.69 -0.16 52.09
CA ALA A 83 17.11 -0.63 53.36
C ALA A 83 17.76 -1.92 53.89
N GLN A 84 19.01 -2.21 53.47
CA GLN A 84 19.73 -3.43 53.85
C GLN A 84 21.21 -3.18 54.26
N GLU A 85 21.54 -1.93 54.59
CA GLU A 85 22.59 -1.58 55.56
C GLU A 85 21.91 -1.41 56.93
N GLU A 86 22.67 -1.51 58.05
CA GLU A 86 22.18 -1.61 59.44
C GLU A 86 21.63 -3.00 59.88
N ALA A 87 22.48 -4.04 59.88
CA ALA A 87 22.49 -5.12 60.90
C ALA A 87 23.53 -6.23 60.63
N ASP A 88 24.84 -5.96 60.83
CA ASP A 88 25.77 -7.01 61.31
C ASP A 88 27.06 -6.39 61.89
N SER A 89 26.95 -5.82 63.10
CA SER A 89 28.09 -5.44 63.92
C SER A 89 28.43 -6.58 64.88
N PRO A 90 29.54 -7.33 64.68
CA PRO A 90 30.00 -8.29 65.67
C PRO A 90 30.60 -7.55 66.87
N ASP A 91 29.85 -7.47 67.96
CA ASP A 91 30.34 -6.94 69.24
C ASP A 91 31.58 -7.72 69.71
N GLU A 92 32.67 -7.00 69.96
CA GLU A 92 33.90 -7.59 70.48
C GLU A 92 33.74 -8.02 71.94
N LEU A 93 33.76 -9.34 72.15
CA LEU A 93 34.52 -10.01 73.20
C LEU A 93 34.47 -9.38 74.61
N SER A 94 33.48 -9.79 75.40
CA SER A 94 33.55 -9.76 76.87
C SER A 94 34.69 -10.67 77.38
N VAL A 95 35.90 -10.12 77.47
CA VAL A 95 37.09 -10.87 77.93
C VAL A 95 37.07 -11.05 79.45
N LEU A 96 36.63 -12.24 79.86
CA LEU A 96 37.08 -12.99 81.04
C LEU A 96 37.35 -12.19 82.34
N ASN A 97 36.39 -12.23 83.28
CA ASN A 97 36.68 -12.02 84.69
C ASN A 97 37.80 -12.97 85.15
N VAL A 98 38.97 -12.43 85.47
CA VAL A 98 40.01 -13.15 86.21
C VAL A 98 39.75 -12.92 87.69
N GLU A 99 38.99 -13.81 88.31
CA GLU A 99 38.77 -13.83 89.75
C GLU A 99 40.06 -14.30 90.44
N VAL A 100 40.89 -13.34 90.86
CA VAL A 100 42.11 -13.60 91.61
C VAL A 100 41.75 -13.75 93.09
N ASP A 101 41.33 -14.95 93.48
CA ASP A 101 41.24 -15.29 94.90
C ASP A 101 42.66 -15.51 95.47
N ALA A 102 43.04 -14.65 96.41
CA ALA A 102 44.41 -14.52 96.91
C ALA A 102 44.45 -14.10 98.40
N THR A 103 43.83 -14.90 99.26
CA THR A 103 44.01 -14.94 100.73
C THR A 103 43.72 -16.38 101.19
N ASP A 104 44.37 -17.01 102.17
CA ASP A 104 45.51 -16.66 103.04
C ASP A 104 46.21 -17.98 103.48
N SER A 105 47.29 -17.90 104.28
CA SER A 105 48.38 -18.88 104.33
C SER A 105 48.49 -19.64 105.65
N GLY A 106 48.58 -20.97 105.58
CA GLY A 106 49.04 -21.83 106.70
C GLY A 106 48.52 -23.27 106.56
N VAL A 107 49.30 -24.35 106.72
CA VAL A 107 50.67 -24.52 107.25
C VAL A 107 51.37 -25.75 106.60
N ALA A 108 52.70 -25.67 106.41
CA ALA A 108 53.69 -26.76 106.21
C ALA A 108 53.69 -27.68 104.95
N ARG A 109 54.64 -27.45 104.02
CA ARG A 109 55.80 -28.34 103.65
C ARG A 109 56.49 -27.86 102.35
N PRO A 110 57.83 -27.94 102.21
CA PRO A 110 58.57 -27.27 101.13
C PRO A 110 58.68 -28.07 99.81
N GLU A 111 57.68 -28.89 99.45
CA GLU A 111 57.70 -29.71 98.21
C GLU A 111 56.45 -29.52 97.33
N THR A 112 55.43 -28.79 97.80
CA THR A 112 54.15 -28.62 97.08
C THR A 112 54.07 -27.34 96.24
N GLY A 113 54.86 -26.32 96.58
CA GLY A 113 54.89 -25.02 95.87
C GLY A 113 55.50 -25.10 94.46
N SER A 114 56.48 -25.98 94.25
CA SER A 114 57.09 -26.22 92.93
C SER A 114 56.09 -26.87 91.96
N ALA A 115 55.30 -27.85 92.44
CA ALA A 115 54.26 -28.52 91.68
C ALA A 115 53.10 -27.57 91.31
N SER A 116 52.67 -26.71 92.24
CA SER A 116 51.59 -25.74 91.97
C SER A 116 52.02 -24.64 91.00
N LEU A 117 53.25 -24.12 91.11
CA LEU A 117 53.82 -23.19 90.14
C LEU A 117 53.97 -23.83 88.75
N ARG A 118 54.46 -25.07 88.66
CA ARG A 118 54.56 -25.80 87.39
C ARG A 118 53.19 -26.03 86.74
N ARG A 119 52.15 -26.31 87.53
CA ARG A 119 50.77 -26.43 87.05
C ARG A 119 50.23 -25.09 86.54
N ARG A 120 50.42 -24.00 87.29
CA ARG A 120 50.02 -22.63 86.87
C ARG A 120 50.73 -22.19 85.60
N LEU A 121 52.02 -22.47 85.46
CA LEU A 121 52.78 -22.15 84.26
C LEU A 121 52.31 -22.95 83.05
N GLY A 122 52.06 -24.26 83.21
CA GLY A 122 51.46 -25.08 82.15
C GLY A 122 50.04 -24.67 81.77
N GLU A 123 49.25 -24.16 82.73
CA GLU A 123 47.93 -23.59 82.45
C GLU A 123 48.02 -22.24 81.71
N LEU A 124 48.94 -21.37 82.10
CA LEU A 124 49.19 -20.10 81.41
C LEU A 124 49.69 -20.32 79.98
N THR A 125 50.59 -21.29 79.76
CA THR A 125 51.02 -21.71 78.41
C THR A 125 49.83 -22.17 77.58
N ARG A 126 48.98 -23.07 78.11
CA ARG A 126 47.75 -23.52 77.41
C ARG A 126 46.79 -22.38 77.09
N ARG A 127 46.63 -21.40 77.99
CA ARG A 127 45.80 -20.20 77.76
C ARG A 127 46.41 -19.31 76.66
N TYR A 128 47.73 -19.14 76.64
CA TYR A 128 48.44 -18.41 75.60
C TYR A 128 48.31 -19.09 74.23
N ASP A 129 48.54 -20.41 74.18
CA ASP A 129 48.39 -21.21 72.95
C ASP A 129 46.95 -21.13 72.43
N ASN A 130 45.94 -21.26 73.30
CA ASN A 130 44.53 -21.15 72.95
C ASN A 130 44.12 -19.74 72.48
N LEU A 131 44.70 -18.69 73.07
CA LEU A 131 44.49 -17.32 72.62
C LEU A 131 45.12 -17.09 71.24
N ASN A 132 46.31 -17.64 71.00
CA ASN A 132 47.01 -17.54 69.73
C ASN A 132 46.30 -18.30 68.61
N THR A 133 45.75 -19.50 68.88
CA THR A 133 44.91 -20.21 67.90
C THR A 133 43.63 -19.44 67.58
N ARG A 134 42.92 -18.93 68.60
CA ARG A 134 41.69 -18.13 68.41
C ARG A 134 41.95 -16.83 67.65
N HIS A 135 43.06 -16.15 67.92
CA HIS A 135 43.45 -14.95 67.18
C HIS A 135 43.80 -15.29 65.71
N GLY A 136 44.46 -16.42 65.46
CA GLY A 136 44.67 -16.95 64.11
C GLY A 136 43.35 -17.25 63.38
N GLU A 137 42.45 -18.01 64.02
CA GLU A 137 41.12 -18.33 63.51
C GLU A 137 40.29 -17.08 63.20
N LEU A 138 40.26 -16.09 64.11
CA LEU A 138 39.51 -14.86 63.92
C LEU A 138 40.09 -14.00 62.77
N ARG A 139 41.42 -13.91 62.67
CA ARG A 139 42.09 -13.24 61.55
C ARG A 139 41.77 -13.92 60.23
N ASP A 140 41.83 -15.25 60.19
CA ASP A 140 41.49 -16.06 59.02
C ASP A 140 40.03 -15.87 58.58
N VAL A 141 39.09 -15.83 59.53
CA VAL A 141 37.68 -15.56 59.27
C VAL A 141 37.49 -14.14 58.74
N GLY A 142 38.16 -13.14 59.33
CA GLY A 142 38.12 -11.75 58.88
C GLY A 142 38.65 -11.57 57.45
N VAL A 143 39.78 -12.17 57.12
CA VAL A 143 40.33 -12.16 55.75
C VAL A 143 39.37 -12.85 54.78
N LYS A 144 38.89 -14.06 55.10
CA LYS A 144 37.93 -14.79 54.24
C LYS A 144 36.59 -14.06 54.08
N ALA A 145 36.16 -13.27 55.07
CA ALA A 145 34.98 -12.42 54.97
C ALA A 145 35.22 -11.21 54.05
N ALA A 146 36.37 -10.53 54.20
CA ALA A 146 36.77 -9.42 53.35
C ALA A 146 36.96 -9.85 51.88
N GLU A 147 37.58 -11.00 51.63
CA GLU A 147 37.74 -11.59 50.29
C GLU A 147 36.37 -11.86 49.62
N ARG A 148 35.44 -12.49 50.33
CA ARG A 148 34.07 -12.76 49.84
C ARG A 148 33.31 -11.47 49.55
N ASN A 149 33.46 -10.44 50.39
CA ASN A 149 32.82 -9.15 50.17
C ASN A 149 33.42 -8.43 48.97
N PHE A 150 34.75 -8.44 48.81
CA PHE A 150 35.42 -7.91 47.62
C PHE A 150 34.98 -8.64 46.35
N GLU A 151 34.90 -9.97 46.36
CA GLU A 151 34.46 -10.76 45.21
C GLU A 151 32.99 -10.49 44.84
N ARG A 152 32.12 -10.30 45.83
CA ARG A 152 30.72 -9.85 45.62
C ARG A 152 30.65 -8.47 44.98
N PHE A 153 31.37 -7.47 45.51
CA PHE A 153 31.39 -6.12 44.95
C PHE A 153 31.99 -6.10 43.54
N LYS A 154 33.09 -6.82 43.32
CA LYS A 154 33.70 -6.99 41.99
C LYS A 154 32.69 -7.55 40.99
N LYS A 155 32.01 -8.64 41.34
CA LYS A 155 30.97 -9.25 40.50
C LYS A 155 29.82 -8.27 40.22
N GLN A 156 29.35 -7.53 41.23
CA GLN A 156 28.29 -6.53 41.06
C GLN A 156 28.71 -5.38 40.13
N VAL A 157 29.97 -4.93 40.20
CA VAL A 157 30.53 -3.92 39.29
C VAL A 157 30.65 -4.46 37.87
N GLU A 158 31.13 -5.69 37.68
CA GLU A 158 31.23 -6.34 36.37
C GLU A 158 29.84 -6.56 35.74
N GLU A 159 28.85 -6.99 36.52
CA GLU A 159 27.44 -7.12 36.07
C GLU A 159 26.83 -5.74 35.72
N SER A 160 27.07 -4.71 36.55
CA SER A 160 26.59 -3.35 36.31
C SER A 160 27.21 -2.71 35.06
N ALA A 161 28.52 -2.91 34.84
CA ALA A 161 29.22 -2.50 33.63
C ALA A 161 28.65 -3.22 32.40
N ALA A 162 28.51 -4.55 32.45
CA ALA A 162 27.96 -5.33 31.35
C ALA A 162 26.49 -4.99 31.00
N VAL A 163 25.68 -4.57 31.98
CA VAL A 163 24.33 -4.05 31.74
C VAL A 163 24.38 -2.65 31.10
N SER A 164 25.28 -1.78 31.57
CA SER A 164 25.47 -0.44 31.02
C SER A 164 25.97 -0.47 29.57
N ASP A 165 26.93 -1.34 29.25
CA ASP A 165 27.45 -1.51 27.90
C ASP A 165 26.38 -2.03 26.92
N LYS A 166 25.52 -2.97 27.38
CA LYS A 166 24.37 -3.44 26.60
C LYS A 166 23.37 -2.33 26.31
N LEU A 167 23.07 -1.49 27.32
CA LEU A 167 22.17 -0.34 27.13
C LEU A 167 22.78 0.69 26.18
N ILE A 168 24.08 0.98 26.28
CA ILE A 168 24.79 1.87 25.36
C ILE A 168 24.78 1.32 23.92
N ALA A 169 24.93 0.00 23.74
CA ALA A 169 24.83 -0.63 22.43
C ALA A 169 23.41 -0.49 21.85
N GLN A 170 22.37 -0.80 22.64
CA GLN A 170 20.97 -0.64 22.24
C GLN A 170 20.62 0.81 21.87
N LEU A 171 21.01 1.78 22.70
CA LEU A 171 20.76 3.20 22.41
C LEU A 171 21.48 3.68 21.14
N LYS A 172 22.68 3.16 20.84
CA LYS A 172 23.39 3.45 19.58
C LYS A 172 22.67 2.85 18.37
N GLU A 173 22.14 1.64 18.50
CA GLU A 173 21.33 0.98 17.47
C GLU A 173 20.01 1.74 17.22
N GLU A 174 19.30 2.13 18.27
CA GLU A 174 18.09 2.96 18.19
C GLU A 174 18.35 4.32 17.53
N VAL A 175 19.45 5.00 17.88
CA VAL A 175 19.84 6.27 17.23
C VAL A 175 20.19 6.08 15.75
N ALA A 176 20.88 4.99 15.39
CA ALA A 176 21.17 4.67 13.99
C ALA A 176 19.90 4.36 13.18
N ALA A 177 18.96 3.61 13.77
CA ALA A 177 17.65 3.34 13.18
C ALA A 177 16.80 4.62 13.04
N GLN A 178 16.83 5.51 14.04
CA GLN A 178 16.13 6.79 13.95
C GLN A 178 16.74 7.70 12.87
N ALA A 179 18.06 7.70 12.71
CA ALA A 179 18.74 8.46 11.65
C ALA A 179 18.40 7.93 10.25
N SER A 180 18.31 6.61 10.06
CA SER A 180 17.88 6.03 8.78
C SER A 180 16.40 6.29 8.49
N LEU A 181 15.53 6.26 9.50
CA LEU A 181 14.11 6.61 9.34
C LEU A 181 13.93 8.09 8.99
N ALA A 182 14.72 8.99 9.59
CA ALA A 182 14.70 10.42 9.26
C ALA A 182 15.10 10.67 7.79
N SER A 183 16.17 10.02 7.29
CA SER A 183 16.61 10.18 5.90
C SER A 183 15.61 9.60 4.89
N GLN A 184 14.92 8.52 5.24
CA GLN A 184 13.77 8.01 4.46
C GLN A 184 12.60 9.00 4.46
N GLY A 185 12.30 9.62 5.60
CA GLY A 185 11.30 10.69 5.70
C GLY A 185 11.60 11.87 4.77
N GLU A 186 12.84 12.37 4.77
CA GLU A 186 13.28 13.43 3.86
C GLU A 186 13.25 13.01 2.38
N GLN A 187 13.47 11.74 2.06
CA GLN A 187 13.39 11.23 0.70
C GLN A 187 11.93 11.16 0.22
N VAL A 188 11.03 10.65 1.06
CA VAL A 188 9.58 10.60 0.77
C VAL A 188 8.99 12.00 0.67
N GLN A 189 9.39 12.93 1.55
CA GLN A 189 8.96 14.33 1.47
C GLN A 189 9.38 14.97 0.15
N ARG A 190 10.63 14.79 -0.30
CA ARG A 190 11.09 15.29 -1.60
C ARG A 190 10.32 14.68 -2.77
N GLN A 191 9.98 13.39 -2.72
CA GLN A 191 9.13 12.76 -3.74
C GLN A 191 7.70 13.32 -3.74
N PHE A 192 7.14 13.58 -2.55
CA PHE A 192 5.81 14.18 -2.41
C PHE A 192 5.78 15.61 -2.96
N GLU A 193 6.80 16.43 -2.67
CA GLU A 193 6.94 17.79 -3.19
C GLU A 193 7.07 17.81 -4.72
N LEU A 194 7.88 16.91 -5.31
CA LEU A 194 7.97 16.74 -6.76
C LEU A 194 6.65 16.28 -7.39
N SER A 195 5.97 15.31 -6.77
CA SER A 195 4.65 14.84 -7.22
C SER A 195 3.62 15.96 -7.19
N ARG A 196 3.57 16.74 -6.10
CA ARG A 196 2.69 17.90 -5.94
C ARG A 196 2.96 18.98 -6.98
N ALA A 197 4.24 19.27 -7.29
CA ALA A 197 4.61 20.19 -8.36
C ALA A 197 4.12 19.70 -9.73
N ASN A 198 4.31 18.41 -10.03
CA ASN A 198 3.82 17.79 -11.28
C ASN A 198 2.28 17.86 -11.37
N SER A 199 1.55 17.55 -10.29
CA SER A 199 0.09 17.70 -10.26
C SER A 199 -0.36 19.14 -10.50
N SER A 200 0.32 20.12 -9.88
CA SER A 200 0.04 21.55 -10.11
C SER A 200 0.31 21.96 -11.56
N GLN A 201 1.36 21.45 -12.18
CA GLN A 201 1.68 21.70 -13.58
C GLN A 201 0.62 21.08 -14.51
N LEU A 202 0.25 19.81 -14.29
CA LEU A 202 -0.78 19.12 -15.07
C LEU A 202 -2.14 19.81 -14.94
N GLN A 203 -2.52 20.26 -13.75
CA GLN A 203 -3.74 21.06 -13.57
C GLN A 203 -3.70 22.35 -14.41
N SER A 204 -2.58 23.09 -14.38
CA SER A 204 -2.43 24.30 -15.20
C SER A 204 -2.53 24.01 -16.71
N GLN A 205 -2.07 22.84 -17.17
CA GLN A 205 -2.22 22.40 -18.56
C GLN A 205 -3.66 22.01 -18.90
N ILE A 206 -4.38 21.35 -17.98
CA ILE A 206 -5.81 21.05 -18.13
C ILE A 206 -6.61 22.35 -18.25
N ASP A 207 -6.33 23.35 -17.41
CA ASP A 207 -7.02 24.64 -17.44
C ASP A 207 -6.72 25.40 -18.75
N GLN A 208 -5.45 25.42 -19.18
CA GLN A 208 -5.04 25.99 -20.47
C GLN A 208 -5.73 25.30 -21.66
N LEU A 209 -5.72 23.97 -21.72
CA LEU A 209 -6.38 23.21 -22.78
C LEU A 209 -7.91 23.40 -22.74
N GLY A 210 -8.51 23.50 -21.55
CA GLY A 210 -9.92 23.81 -21.36
C GLY A 210 -10.30 25.19 -21.94
N THR A 211 -9.50 26.23 -21.66
CA THR A 211 -9.73 27.57 -22.24
C THR A 211 -9.52 27.58 -23.77
N ALA A 212 -8.49 26.91 -24.28
CA ALA A 212 -8.25 26.79 -25.72
C ALA A 212 -9.39 26.04 -26.44
N LEU A 213 -9.91 24.97 -25.84
CA LEU A 213 -11.04 24.20 -26.37
C LEU A 213 -12.34 25.02 -26.36
N ALA A 214 -12.58 25.80 -25.29
CA ALA A 214 -13.72 26.72 -25.23
C ALA A 214 -13.63 27.81 -26.31
N ALA A 215 -12.45 28.39 -26.54
CA ALA A 215 -12.21 29.36 -27.60
C ALA A 215 -12.43 28.73 -29.00
N ALA A 216 -11.88 27.55 -29.26
CA ALA A 216 -12.08 26.85 -30.53
C ALA A 216 -13.56 26.49 -30.79
N ARG A 217 -14.32 26.12 -29.74
CA ARG A 217 -15.77 25.89 -29.86
C ARG A 217 -16.53 27.15 -30.25
N SER A 218 -16.24 28.29 -29.62
CA SER A 218 -16.90 29.56 -29.97
C SER A 218 -16.50 30.03 -31.37
N GLU A 219 -15.25 29.82 -31.80
CA GLU A 219 -14.83 30.09 -33.18
C GLU A 219 -15.63 29.23 -34.19
N VAL A 220 -15.70 27.92 -33.98
CA VAL A 220 -16.51 27.00 -34.82
C VAL A 220 -17.98 27.44 -34.85
N GLU A 221 -18.56 27.85 -33.73
CA GLU A 221 -19.92 28.37 -33.68
C GLU A 221 -20.06 29.63 -34.55
N THR A 222 -19.18 30.63 -34.40
CA THR A 222 -19.25 31.86 -35.23
C THR A 222 -19.01 31.59 -36.71
N LEU A 223 -18.13 30.66 -37.07
CA LEU A 223 -17.88 30.25 -38.46
C LEU A 223 -19.09 29.51 -39.03
N SER A 224 -19.73 28.63 -38.25
CA SER A 224 -20.96 27.94 -38.67
C SER A 224 -22.12 28.91 -38.89
N ALA A 225 -22.26 29.92 -38.04
CA ALA A 225 -23.26 30.98 -38.18
C ALA A 225 -23.00 31.86 -39.41
N LYS A 226 -21.74 32.24 -39.67
CA LYS A 226 -21.33 32.95 -40.90
C LYS A 226 -21.62 32.13 -42.16
N LEU A 227 -21.34 30.82 -42.13
CA LEU A 227 -21.57 29.91 -43.24
C LEU A 227 -23.07 29.72 -43.51
N ALA A 228 -23.89 29.57 -42.46
CA ALA A 228 -25.35 29.55 -42.57
C ALA A 228 -25.91 30.85 -43.15
N ALA A 229 -25.46 32.02 -42.65
CA ALA A 229 -25.86 33.32 -43.17
C ALA A 229 -25.45 33.51 -44.64
N SER A 230 -24.25 33.06 -45.03
CA SER A 230 -23.78 33.08 -46.42
C SER A 230 -24.61 32.17 -47.34
N ARG A 231 -25.02 30.98 -46.85
CA ARG A 231 -25.96 30.11 -47.57
C ARG A 231 -27.32 30.77 -47.75
N SER A 232 -27.91 31.35 -46.71
CA SER A 232 -29.19 32.06 -46.83
C SER A 232 -29.10 33.34 -47.69
N ALA A 233 -27.95 34.01 -47.74
CA ALA A 233 -27.69 35.10 -48.68
C ALA A 233 -27.61 34.61 -50.14
N ALA A 234 -26.92 33.49 -50.39
CA ALA A 234 -26.89 32.86 -51.71
C ALA A 234 -28.27 32.34 -52.14
N GLU A 235 -29.01 31.70 -51.21
CA GLU A 235 -30.39 31.24 -51.43
C GLU A 235 -31.33 32.42 -51.70
N SER A 236 -31.23 33.55 -51.00
CA SER A 236 -32.07 34.72 -51.28
C SER A 236 -31.71 35.44 -52.59
N HIS A 237 -30.46 35.37 -53.05
CA HIS A 237 -30.09 35.76 -54.42
C HIS A 237 -30.59 34.77 -55.50
N ALA A 238 -30.70 33.48 -55.18
CA ALA A 238 -31.33 32.47 -56.04
C ALA A 238 -32.87 32.48 -55.99
N ALA A 239 -33.48 32.91 -54.88
CA ALA A 239 -34.91 32.90 -54.60
C ALA A 239 -35.70 34.06 -55.25
N LYS A 240 -35.22 34.56 -56.40
CA LYS A 240 -36.12 35.10 -57.43
C LYS A 240 -36.95 34.01 -58.12
N LEU A 241 -36.79 32.75 -57.71
CA LEU A 241 -37.72 31.65 -57.95
C LEU A 241 -38.33 31.17 -56.61
N PRO A 242 -39.67 31.03 -56.48
CA PRO A 242 -40.32 30.76 -55.20
C PRO A 242 -40.42 29.25 -54.89
N GLY A 243 -40.16 28.83 -53.65
CA GLY A 243 -40.38 27.43 -53.24
C GLY A 243 -40.02 27.07 -51.79
N SER A 244 -41.05 26.96 -50.94
CA SER A 244 -41.16 26.14 -49.71
C SER A 244 -39.99 25.97 -48.72
N ALA A 245 -40.15 26.66 -47.58
CA ALA A 245 -40.19 26.09 -46.22
C ALA A 245 -39.53 24.72 -45.94
N LEU A 246 -38.46 24.73 -45.13
CA LEU A 246 -37.99 23.58 -44.34
C LEU A 246 -37.87 23.96 -42.85
N LYS A 247 -38.21 23.01 -41.97
CA LYS A 247 -38.51 23.23 -40.55
C LYS A 247 -37.39 22.71 -39.64
N PRO A 248 -36.65 23.56 -38.88
CA PRO A 248 -35.56 23.10 -38.02
C PRO A 248 -36.10 22.58 -36.68
N GLY A 249 -35.80 21.32 -36.32
CA GLY A 249 -36.26 20.76 -35.04
C GLY A 249 -35.93 19.29 -34.72
N SER A 250 -35.24 18.54 -35.61
CA SER A 250 -34.98 17.10 -35.40
C SER A 250 -33.64 16.77 -34.72
N THR A 251 -32.71 17.73 -34.63
CA THR A 251 -31.30 17.45 -34.31
C THR A 251 -31.02 17.24 -32.82
N ALA A 252 -31.63 18.03 -31.93
CA ALA A 252 -31.34 17.99 -30.49
C ALA A 252 -31.73 16.65 -29.85
N ASN A 253 -32.92 16.12 -30.18
CA ASN A 253 -33.43 14.87 -29.61
C ASN A 253 -32.56 13.65 -29.99
N ARG A 254 -31.93 13.69 -31.18
CA ARG A 254 -31.05 12.63 -31.68
C ARG A 254 -29.71 12.58 -30.93
N ILE A 255 -29.22 13.73 -30.43
CA ILE A 255 -27.97 13.81 -29.68
C ILE A 255 -28.15 13.22 -28.28
N MET A 256 -29.25 13.54 -27.58
CA MET A 256 -29.54 12.98 -26.25
C MET A 256 -29.71 11.45 -26.29
N GLN A 257 -30.43 10.93 -27.28
CA GLN A 257 -30.55 9.47 -27.50
C GLN A 257 -29.18 8.83 -27.79
N SER A 258 -28.31 9.50 -28.54
CA SER A 258 -26.95 8.99 -28.79
C SER A 258 -26.08 8.97 -27.53
N THR A 259 -26.21 9.94 -26.62
CA THR A 259 -25.44 9.95 -25.36
C THR A 259 -25.92 8.85 -24.41
N GLU A 260 -27.22 8.57 -24.36
CA GLU A 260 -27.78 7.49 -23.53
C GLU A 260 -27.35 6.11 -24.04
N LEU A 261 -27.38 5.88 -25.36
CA LEU A 261 -26.91 4.65 -25.97
C LEU A 261 -25.41 4.40 -25.76
N LEU A 262 -24.58 5.46 -25.81
CA LEU A 262 -23.14 5.37 -25.51
C LEU A 262 -22.88 5.05 -24.03
N HIS A 263 -23.59 5.71 -23.10
CA HIS A 263 -23.48 5.43 -21.67
C HIS A 263 -23.93 4.00 -21.33
N ALA A 264 -25.01 3.53 -21.95
CA ALA A 264 -25.50 2.16 -21.79
C ALA A 264 -24.59 1.11 -22.43
N ALA A 265 -23.78 1.48 -23.43
CA ALA A 265 -22.74 0.60 -23.99
C ALA A 265 -21.54 0.51 -23.03
N GLN A 266 -21.03 1.63 -22.53
CA GLN A 266 -19.91 1.66 -21.57
C GLN A 266 -20.26 0.88 -20.30
N ALA A 267 -21.42 1.14 -19.69
CA ALA A 267 -21.84 0.43 -18.47
C ALA A 267 -22.01 -1.09 -18.66
N LYS A 268 -22.22 -1.57 -19.90
CA LYS A 268 -22.20 -3.01 -20.22
C LYS A 268 -20.77 -3.53 -20.34
N GLU A 269 -19.88 -2.77 -20.99
CA GLU A 269 -18.46 -3.12 -21.09
C GLU A 269 -17.83 -3.23 -19.70
N ASP A 270 -18.03 -2.22 -18.84
CA ASP A 270 -17.53 -2.19 -17.46
C ASP A 270 -18.04 -3.42 -16.67
N LEU A 271 -19.35 -3.69 -16.73
CA LEU A 271 -19.97 -4.85 -16.07
C LEU A 271 -19.41 -6.19 -16.58
N TYR A 272 -19.19 -6.34 -17.89
CA TYR A 272 -18.55 -7.55 -18.43
C TYR A 272 -17.08 -7.62 -17.99
N GLY A 273 -16.35 -6.51 -17.97
CA GLY A 273 -14.98 -6.43 -17.45
C GLY A 273 -14.88 -6.90 -16.00
N ASP A 274 -15.74 -6.41 -15.12
CA ASP A 274 -15.79 -6.81 -13.71
C ASP A 274 -16.14 -8.30 -13.51
N LEU A 275 -17.08 -8.83 -14.31
CA LEU A 275 -17.54 -10.22 -14.19
C LEU A 275 -16.59 -11.25 -14.81
N THR A 276 -15.80 -10.86 -15.82
CA THR A 276 -14.98 -11.79 -16.62
C THR A 276 -13.48 -11.57 -16.47
N GLY A 277 -13.04 -10.38 -16.04
CA GLY A 277 -11.65 -9.94 -16.13
C GLY A 277 -11.17 -9.64 -17.55
N LEU A 278 -12.07 -9.67 -18.56
CA LEU A 278 -11.78 -9.38 -19.97
C LEU A 278 -12.18 -7.94 -20.31
N LEU A 279 -11.21 -7.12 -20.72
CA LEU A 279 -11.41 -5.77 -21.22
C LEU A 279 -11.10 -5.70 -22.71
N VAL A 280 -11.98 -5.07 -23.51
CA VAL A 280 -11.81 -4.88 -24.95
C VAL A 280 -11.43 -3.43 -25.24
N ARG A 281 -10.13 -3.12 -25.21
CA ARG A 281 -9.59 -1.75 -25.28
C ARG A 281 -9.97 -0.98 -26.55
N GLY A 282 -10.23 -1.71 -27.63
CA GLY A 282 -10.49 -1.10 -28.93
C GLY A 282 -10.85 -2.12 -29.99
N LEU A 283 -11.57 -1.62 -31.01
CA LEU A 283 -11.98 -2.34 -32.19
C LEU A 283 -11.48 -1.60 -33.44
N LYS A 284 -10.60 -2.24 -34.22
CA LYS A 284 -10.26 -1.80 -35.57
C LYS A 284 -11.03 -2.66 -36.56
N ARG A 285 -11.97 -2.05 -37.30
CA ARG A 285 -12.66 -2.71 -38.42
C ARG A 285 -11.85 -2.51 -39.70
N ASP A 286 -11.58 -3.58 -40.41
CA ASP A 286 -11.03 -3.57 -41.76
C ASP A 286 -12.08 -4.12 -42.76
N SER A 287 -11.77 -4.11 -44.05
CA SER A 287 -12.72 -4.44 -45.13
C SER A 287 -13.21 -5.90 -45.17
N GLY A 288 -12.66 -6.80 -44.35
CA GLY A 288 -13.14 -8.18 -44.17
C GLY A 288 -12.93 -8.78 -42.77
N GLU A 289 -12.25 -8.06 -41.85
CA GLU A 289 -11.86 -8.56 -40.53
C GLU A 289 -12.10 -7.50 -39.45
N ASP A 290 -12.60 -7.92 -38.29
CA ASP A 290 -12.70 -7.08 -37.09
C ASP A 290 -11.58 -7.46 -36.11
N VAL A 291 -10.66 -6.54 -35.83
CA VAL A 291 -9.54 -6.76 -34.91
C VAL A 291 -9.85 -6.13 -33.55
N PHE A 292 -9.94 -6.96 -32.51
CA PHE A 292 -10.15 -6.56 -31.13
C PHE A 292 -8.81 -6.58 -30.37
N ASP A 293 -8.53 -5.55 -29.59
CA ASP A 293 -7.37 -5.49 -28.68
C ASP A 293 -7.84 -5.78 -27.24
N CYS A 294 -7.38 -6.88 -26.67
CA CYS A 294 -7.97 -7.48 -25.47
C CYS A 294 -6.95 -7.59 -24.32
N ILE A 295 -7.41 -7.28 -23.11
CA ILE A 295 -6.71 -7.57 -21.85
C ILE A 295 -7.51 -8.61 -21.08
N GLN A 296 -6.91 -9.73 -20.71
CA GLN A 296 -7.47 -10.63 -19.69
C GLN A 296 -6.61 -10.56 -18.43
N THR A 297 -7.19 -10.13 -17.32
CA THR A 297 -6.53 -10.14 -16.01
C THR A 297 -6.96 -11.34 -15.18
N GLY A 298 -6.04 -11.89 -14.40
CA GLY A 298 -6.29 -12.94 -13.41
C GLY A 298 -5.31 -12.85 -12.23
N GLN A 299 -5.33 -13.88 -11.37
CA GLN A 299 -4.45 -13.95 -10.19
C GLN A 299 -2.97 -14.14 -10.56
N ASN A 300 -2.70 -14.83 -11.68
CA ASN A 300 -1.36 -15.17 -12.13
C ASN A 300 -0.72 -14.07 -13.01
N GLY A 301 -1.45 -12.99 -13.31
CA GLY A 301 -0.99 -11.87 -14.15
C GLY A 301 -2.03 -11.40 -15.17
N THR A 302 -1.56 -10.64 -16.15
CA THR A 302 -2.40 -10.02 -17.19
C THR A 302 -1.91 -10.43 -18.56
N LEU A 303 -2.77 -11.12 -19.33
CA LEU A 303 -2.50 -11.54 -20.70
C LEU A 303 -3.05 -10.49 -21.67
N HIS A 304 -2.16 -9.93 -22.48
CA HIS A 304 -2.51 -8.99 -23.54
C HIS A 304 -2.53 -9.73 -24.89
N PHE A 305 -3.60 -9.61 -25.67
CA PHE A 305 -3.74 -10.33 -26.95
C PHE A 305 -4.67 -9.61 -27.92
N LYS A 306 -4.50 -9.89 -29.22
CA LYS A 306 -5.42 -9.47 -30.27
C LYS A 306 -6.26 -10.64 -30.72
N LEU A 307 -7.55 -10.40 -30.92
CA LEU A 307 -8.49 -11.37 -31.48
C LEU A 307 -9.00 -10.82 -32.80
N LEU A 308 -8.68 -11.48 -33.90
CA LEU A 308 -9.16 -11.14 -35.23
C LEU A 308 -10.39 -12.00 -35.52
N LEU A 309 -11.50 -11.38 -35.88
CA LEU A 309 -12.72 -12.06 -36.33
C LEU A 309 -12.85 -11.91 -37.84
N GLN A 310 -12.62 -13.01 -38.56
CA GLN A 310 -12.91 -13.11 -39.98
C GLN A 310 -14.38 -13.51 -40.14
N ARG A 311 -15.16 -12.68 -40.84
CA ARG A 311 -16.59 -12.92 -41.07
C ARG A 311 -16.76 -13.95 -42.19
N GLY A 312 -17.33 -15.12 -41.86
CA GLY A 312 -17.76 -16.11 -42.85
C GLY A 312 -19.15 -15.81 -43.41
N ASP A 313 -19.59 -16.62 -44.38
CA ASP A 313 -20.91 -16.49 -45.00
C ASP A 313 -22.06 -16.74 -44.01
N ASN A 314 -21.83 -17.59 -43.00
CA ASN A 314 -22.76 -17.84 -41.89
C ASN A 314 -22.15 -17.45 -40.54
N TYR A 315 -23.03 -17.22 -39.55
CA TYR A 315 -22.64 -16.82 -38.19
C TYR A 315 -21.71 -17.80 -37.46
N GLU A 316 -21.88 -19.12 -37.71
CA GLU A 316 -21.09 -20.20 -37.10
C GLU A 316 -19.77 -20.50 -37.83
N ASP A 317 -19.69 -20.18 -39.13
CA ASP A 317 -18.50 -20.36 -39.97
C ASP A 317 -17.45 -19.26 -39.75
N ALA A 318 -17.80 -18.23 -38.97
CA ALA A 318 -16.88 -17.17 -38.60
C ALA A 318 -15.68 -17.71 -37.80
N GLN A 319 -14.49 -17.26 -38.17
CA GLN A 319 -13.22 -17.77 -37.66
C GLN A 319 -12.53 -16.70 -36.80
N PHE A 320 -11.98 -17.13 -35.66
CA PHE A 320 -11.16 -16.30 -34.79
C PHE A 320 -9.69 -16.67 -34.92
N THR A 321 -8.83 -15.66 -35.05
CA THR A 321 -7.38 -15.81 -34.91
C THR A 321 -6.92 -15.04 -33.66
N TYR A 322 -6.36 -15.77 -32.70
CA TYR A 322 -5.74 -15.23 -31.50
C TYR A 322 -4.26 -14.95 -31.76
N ARG A 323 -3.80 -13.75 -31.41
CA ARG A 323 -2.39 -13.34 -31.44
C ARG A 323 -1.97 -12.84 -30.06
N PRO A 324 -1.10 -13.54 -29.32
CA PRO A 324 -0.58 -13.02 -28.06
C PRO A 324 0.24 -11.75 -28.30
N GLN A 325 0.24 -10.84 -27.33
CA GLN A 325 1.05 -9.62 -27.30
C GLN A 325 1.96 -9.64 -26.06
N LEU A 326 2.61 -10.79 -25.87
CA LEU A 326 3.54 -11.06 -24.80
C LEU A 326 4.90 -10.40 -25.09
N ASP A 327 5.52 -9.88 -24.05
CA ASP A 327 6.82 -9.22 -24.07
C ASP A 327 7.75 -9.99 -23.11
N GLU A 328 8.88 -10.52 -23.61
CA GLU A 328 9.75 -11.42 -22.84
C GLU A 328 10.28 -10.76 -21.55
N ASP A 329 10.59 -9.45 -21.58
CA ASP A 329 11.13 -8.74 -20.41
C ASP A 329 10.05 -8.44 -19.35
N ARG A 330 8.80 -8.21 -19.77
CA ARG A 330 7.69 -7.84 -18.89
C ARG A 330 6.92 -9.05 -18.37
N ASP A 331 6.73 -10.05 -19.22
CA ASP A 331 5.78 -11.14 -19.03
C ASP A 331 6.47 -12.48 -18.74
N ASP A 332 7.80 -12.54 -18.55
CA ASP A 332 8.59 -13.76 -18.22
C ASP A 332 7.93 -14.67 -17.17
N ALA A 333 7.45 -14.08 -16.06
CA ALA A 333 6.78 -14.83 -15.00
C ALA A 333 5.45 -15.47 -15.44
N LEU A 334 4.74 -14.83 -16.38
CA LEU A 334 3.49 -15.32 -16.96
C LEU A 334 3.75 -16.35 -18.07
N ILE A 335 4.77 -16.12 -18.91
CA ILE A 335 5.20 -17.03 -19.98
C ILE A 335 5.56 -18.42 -19.42
N LYS A 336 6.22 -18.47 -18.25
CA LYS A 336 6.56 -19.72 -17.54
C LYS A 336 5.36 -20.52 -17.01
N VAL A 337 4.19 -19.90 -16.92
CA VAL A 337 2.96 -20.47 -16.37
C VAL A 337 1.95 -20.82 -17.47
N LEU A 338 1.91 -20.01 -18.54
CA LEU A 338 0.97 -20.20 -19.63
C LEU A 338 1.29 -21.49 -20.41
N PRO A 339 0.27 -22.30 -20.75
CA PRO A 339 0.44 -23.39 -21.70
C PRO A 339 0.92 -22.89 -23.07
N ASP A 340 1.80 -23.66 -23.72
CA ASP A 340 2.45 -23.33 -24.99
C ASP A 340 1.49 -22.80 -26.07
N TYR A 341 0.28 -23.38 -26.16
CA TYR A 341 -0.74 -22.97 -27.15
C TYR A 341 -1.35 -21.57 -26.92
N LEU A 342 -1.04 -20.89 -25.80
CA LEU A 342 -1.38 -19.48 -25.56
C LEU A 342 -0.19 -18.54 -25.81
N LEU A 343 1.01 -19.07 -26.00
CA LEU A 343 2.21 -18.33 -26.41
C LEU A 343 2.28 -18.17 -27.95
N GLU A 344 1.63 -19.07 -28.69
CA GLU A 344 1.58 -19.07 -30.15
C GLU A 344 0.31 -18.44 -30.73
N GLU A 345 0.34 -18.09 -32.02
CA GLU A 345 -0.84 -17.70 -32.79
C GLU A 345 -1.71 -18.93 -33.09
N ILE A 346 -2.98 -18.89 -32.70
CA ILE A 346 -3.92 -20.00 -32.92
C ILE A 346 -5.20 -19.52 -33.59
N THR A 347 -5.72 -20.34 -34.50
CA THR A 347 -6.96 -20.05 -35.25
C THR A 347 -8.01 -21.11 -34.96
N PHE A 348 -9.23 -20.70 -34.62
CA PHE A 348 -10.33 -21.57 -34.22
C PHE A 348 -11.70 -21.04 -34.69
N LEU A 349 -12.70 -21.92 -34.81
CA LEU A 349 -14.07 -21.54 -35.18
C LEU A 349 -14.81 -20.85 -34.02
N ARG A 350 -15.78 -20.00 -34.33
CA ARG A 350 -16.63 -19.31 -33.32
C ARG A 350 -17.22 -20.26 -32.28
N SER A 351 -17.69 -21.43 -32.69
CA SER A 351 -18.23 -22.48 -31.81
C SER A 351 -17.25 -22.99 -30.74
N GLN A 352 -15.95 -22.74 -30.91
CA GLN A 352 -14.89 -23.08 -29.95
C GLN A 352 -14.49 -21.92 -29.03
N ALA A 353 -14.95 -20.69 -29.29
CA ALA A 353 -14.53 -19.49 -28.55
C ALA A 353 -14.80 -19.58 -27.05
N SER A 354 -15.92 -20.17 -26.63
CA SER A 354 -16.22 -20.42 -25.21
C SER A 354 -15.22 -21.39 -24.55
N LYS A 355 -14.75 -22.41 -25.29
CA LYS A 355 -13.73 -23.36 -24.81
C LYS A 355 -12.35 -22.72 -24.72
N PHE A 356 -12.00 -21.88 -25.69
CA PHE A 356 -10.79 -21.07 -25.67
C PHE A 356 -10.78 -20.14 -24.45
N TYR A 357 -11.82 -19.31 -24.28
CA TYR A 357 -11.96 -18.39 -23.15
C TYR A 357 -11.87 -19.11 -21.78
N SER A 358 -12.55 -20.25 -21.64
CA SER A 358 -12.50 -21.05 -20.41
C SER A 358 -11.07 -21.54 -20.08
N ARG A 359 -10.26 -21.87 -21.10
CA ARG A 359 -8.85 -22.27 -20.91
C ARG A 359 -7.98 -21.09 -20.50
N VAL A 360 -8.12 -19.93 -21.16
CA VAL A 360 -7.39 -18.70 -20.81
C VAL A 360 -7.69 -18.28 -19.37
N THR A 361 -8.97 -18.20 -19.00
CA THR A 361 -9.40 -17.86 -17.64
C THR A 361 -8.81 -18.85 -16.63
N LYS A 362 -8.87 -20.16 -16.92
CA LYS A 362 -8.29 -21.19 -16.06
C LYS A 362 -6.78 -20.98 -15.84
N SER A 363 -6.00 -20.81 -16.91
CA SER A 363 -4.54 -20.60 -16.83
C SER A 363 -4.14 -19.34 -16.04
N LEU A 364 -5.00 -18.31 -16.03
CA LEU A 364 -4.74 -17.05 -15.32
C LEU A 364 -5.28 -17.03 -13.88
N THR A 365 -6.08 -18.01 -13.45
CA THR A 365 -6.74 -18.00 -12.13
C THR A 365 -6.51 -19.25 -11.27
N GLU A 366 -6.13 -20.38 -11.86
CA GLU A 366 -5.74 -21.58 -11.12
C GLU A 366 -4.36 -21.37 -10.49
N ARG A 367 -4.22 -21.64 -9.19
CA ARG A 367 -2.94 -21.43 -8.48
C ARG A 367 -1.90 -22.40 -9.00
N ILE A 368 -0.77 -21.87 -9.45
CA ILE A 368 0.45 -22.65 -9.63
C ILE A 368 0.92 -23.11 -8.25
N HIS A 369 1.26 -24.39 -8.12
CA HIS A 369 1.72 -25.05 -6.90
C HIS A 369 3.21 -25.38 -6.96
#